data_AF-B3MIE6-F1
#
_entry.id   AF-B3MIE6-F1
#
_cell.length_a   1.000
_cell.length_b   1.000
_cell.length_c   1.000
_cell.angle_alpha   90.00
_cell.angle_beta   90.00
_cell.angle_gamma   90.00
#
_symmetry.space_group_name_H-M   'P 1'
#
loop_
_entity.id
_entity.type
_entity.pdbx_description
1 polymer ?
#
loop_
_entity_poly.entity_id
_entity_poly.type
_entity_poly.pdbx_seq_one_letter_code
_entity_poly.pdbx_strand_id
1 'polypeptide(L)'
;MSGTIVSTLLLILLINWTTSAPADPGYILVPRIDHDGFLLEPQNNQYYLRIDNYEGGFREETGEQIAPGILLVHGRTTEQFPDRKTLKVTYEAGPNGYQAKYTYGETELVIQHLPPVVLKTASG
;
A
#
# COMPACT_ATOMS: atom_id res chain seq x y z
N MET A 1 46.87 -7.80 24.94
CA MET A 1 45.81 -8.66 24.36
C MET A 1 44.62 -7.79 23.93
N SER A 2 44.78 -6.97 22.88
CA SER A 2 43.74 -5.97 22.50
C SER A 2 43.55 -5.85 20.98
N GLY A 3 44.61 -6.08 20.17
CA GLY A 3 44.52 -6.01 18.71
C GLY A 3 43.75 -7.15 18.03
N THR A 4 43.68 -8.33 18.64
CA THR A 4 42.99 -9.50 18.07
C THR A 4 41.47 -9.37 18.13
N ILE A 5 40.92 -8.69 19.15
CA ILE A 5 39.47 -8.50 19.33
C ILE A 5 38.93 -7.49 18.32
N VAL A 6 39.65 -6.38 18.09
CA VAL A 6 39.26 -5.37 17.10
C VAL A 6 39.29 -5.94 15.68
N SER A 7 40.30 -6.77 15.38
CA SER A 7 40.43 -7.43 14.07
C SER A 7 39.34 -8.48 13.81
N THR A 8 38.84 -9.17 14.85
CA THR A 8 37.75 -10.15 14.68
C THR A 8 36.40 -9.49 14.49
N LEU A 9 36.12 -8.40 15.22
CA LEU A 9 34.90 -7.60 15.02
C LEU A 9 34.84 -6.96 13.63
N LEU A 10 35.97 -6.45 13.13
CA LEU A 10 36.04 -5.86 11.78
C LEU A 10 35.81 -6.93 10.69
N LEU A 11 36.30 -8.16 10.90
CA LEU A 11 36.11 -9.27 9.96
C LEU A 11 34.64 -9.73 9.93
N ILE A 12 33.97 -9.80 11.08
CA ILE A 12 32.54 -10.14 11.16
C ILE A 12 31.69 -9.06 10.45
N LEU A 13 32.06 -7.78 10.58
CA LEU A 13 31.36 -6.68 9.91
C LEU A 13 31.49 -6.77 8.37
N LEU A 14 32.67 -7.16 7.86
CA LEU A 14 32.93 -7.31 6.43
C LEU A 14 32.24 -8.53 5.80
N ILE A 15 32.08 -9.63 6.55
CA ILE A 15 31.37 -10.83 6.07
C ILE A 15 29.86 -10.56 5.96
N ASN A 16 29.28 -9.71 6.81
CA ASN A 16 27.88 -9.30 6.72
C ASN A 16 27.58 -8.36 5.53
N TRP A 17 28.60 -7.72 4.92
CA TRP A 17 28.41 -6.86 3.76
C TRP A 17 28.37 -7.61 2.43
N THR A 18 28.83 -8.87 2.37
CA THR A 18 28.82 -9.67 1.13
C THR A 18 27.59 -10.55 0.98
N THR A 19 26.62 -10.47 1.90
CA THR A 19 25.37 -11.25 1.85
C THR A 19 24.16 -10.39 1.48
N SER A 20 24.31 -9.40 0.61
CA SER A 20 23.17 -8.97 -0.21
C SER A 20 22.99 -10.02 -1.31
N ALA A 21 22.31 -11.11 -0.95
CA ALA A 21 22.03 -12.21 -1.86
C ALA A 21 21.33 -11.67 -3.13
N PRO A 22 21.65 -12.20 -4.32
CA PRO A 22 20.90 -11.88 -5.53
C PRO A 22 19.45 -12.34 -5.32
N ALA A 23 18.50 -11.46 -5.64
CA ALA A 23 17.08 -11.79 -5.59
C ALA A 23 16.80 -12.99 -6.52
N ASP A 24 16.35 -14.08 -5.89
CA ASP A 24 15.98 -15.36 -6.51
C ASP A 24 14.73 -15.18 -7.41
N PRO A 25 14.58 -15.86 -8.56
CA PRO A 25 13.54 -15.59 -9.56
C PRO A 25 12.12 -16.03 -9.17
N GLY A 26 11.88 -16.34 -7.91
CA GLY A 26 10.57 -16.74 -7.35
C GLY A 26 10.11 -15.87 -6.16
N TYR A 27 10.68 -14.67 -5.99
CA TYR A 27 10.45 -13.86 -4.80
C TYR A 27 8.99 -13.37 -4.69
N ILE A 28 8.30 -13.86 -3.67
CA ILE A 28 7.05 -13.27 -3.20
C ILE A 28 7.44 -12.01 -2.42
N LEU A 29 7.08 -10.82 -2.93
CA LEU A 29 7.46 -9.54 -2.32
C LEU A 29 6.91 -9.35 -0.90
N VAL A 30 5.70 -9.85 -0.67
CA VAL A 30 4.96 -9.68 0.59
C VAL A 30 4.18 -10.95 0.92
N PRO A 31 3.96 -11.27 2.20
CA PRO A 31 3.03 -12.35 2.55
C PRO A 31 1.61 -12.00 2.10
N ARG A 32 0.77 -13.02 1.91
CA ARG A 32 -0.66 -12.81 1.76
C ARG A 32 -1.29 -12.57 3.14
N ILE A 33 -2.09 -11.52 3.27
CA ILE A 33 -2.88 -11.19 4.46
C ILE A 33 -4.31 -10.94 4.01
N ASP A 34 -5.30 -11.53 4.68
CA ASP A 34 -6.72 -11.32 4.40
C ASP A 34 -7.48 -11.54 5.72
N HIS A 35 -7.56 -10.50 6.54
CA HIS A 35 -8.30 -10.54 7.81
C HIS A 35 -8.69 -9.13 8.24
N ASP A 36 -9.85 -9.00 8.91
CA ASP A 36 -10.25 -7.80 9.66
C ASP A 36 -10.08 -6.45 8.92
N GLY A 37 -10.48 -6.38 7.65
CA GLY A 37 -10.36 -5.17 6.84
C GLY A 37 -8.95 -4.90 6.32
N PHE A 38 -7.99 -5.81 6.54
CA PHE A 38 -6.66 -5.79 5.95
C PHE A 38 -6.57 -6.85 4.85
N LEU A 39 -6.20 -6.41 3.65
CA LEU A 39 -5.92 -7.26 2.51
C LEU A 39 -4.55 -6.89 1.94
N LEU A 40 -3.65 -7.87 1.87
CA LEU A 40 -2.35 -7.77 1.22
C LEU A 40 -2.21 -8.97 0.28
N GLU A 41 -2.09 -8.70 -1.01
CA GLU A 41 -1.98 -9.72 -2.04
C GLU A 41 -0.66 -9.57 -2.79
N PRO A 42 0.23 -10.56 -2.76
CA PRO A 42 1.39 -10.59 -3.64
C PRO A 42 0.97 -10.88 -5.08
N GLN A 43 1.62 -10.21 -6.04
CA GLN A 43 1.37 -10.33 -7.47
C GLN A 43 2.70 -10.28 -8.25
N ASN A 44 3.40 -11.41 -8.44
CA ASN A 44 4.73 -11.43 -9.09
C ASN A 44 5.71 -10.42 -8.46
N ASN A 45 6.12 -9.39 -9.22
CA ASN A 45 6.97 -8.27 -8.78
C ASN A 45 6.14 -7.09 -8.25
N GLN A 46 4.87 -7.29 -7.92
CA GLN A 46 3.98 -6.30 -7.37
C GLN A 46 3.30 -6.81 -6.09
N TYR A 47 2.70 -5.90 -5.35
CA TYR A 47 1.70 -6.21 -4.33
C TYR A 47 0.53 -5.26 -4.42
N TYR A 48 -0.62 -5.71 -3.94
CA TYR A 48 -1.79 -4.88 -3.69
C TYR A 48 -2.10 -4.88 -2.20
N LEU A 49 -2.27 -3.70 -1.61
CA LEU A 49 -2.66 -3.49 -0.23
C LEU A 49 -4.00 -2.75 -0.21
N ARG A 50 -4.92 -3.22 0.61
CA ARG A 50 -6.14 -2.52 1.00
C ARG A 50 -6.32 -2.58 2.51
N ILE A 51 -6.64 -1.43 3.09
CA ILE A 51 -6.98 -1.28 4.50
C ILE A 51 -8.31 -0.53 4.56
N ASP A 52 -9.35 -1.22 5.01
CA ASP A 52 -10.66 -0.62 5.27
C ASP A 52 -10.67 -0.01 6.68
N ASN A 53 -11.14 1.22 6.80
CA ASN A 53 -11.34 1.85 8.11
C ASN A 53 -12.78 1.60 8.57
N TYR A 54 -12.95 1.02 9.77
CA TYR A 54 -14.26 0.75 10.36
C TYR A 54 -15.13 1.99 10.57
N GLU A 55 -14.52 3.17 10.71
CA GLU A 55 -15.22 4.45 10.83
C GLU A 55 -15.62 5.07 9.48
N GLY A 56 -15.33 4.38 8.37
CA GLY A 56 -15.54 4.84 7.02
C GLY A 56 -14.23 5.28 6.33
N GLY A 57 -14.19 5.10 5.02
CA GLY A 57 -12.98 5.33 4.23
C GLY A 57 -12.12 4.09 4.06
N PHE A 58 -11.03 4.25 3.32
CA PHE A 58 -10.12 3.16 2.97
C PHE A 58 -8.77 3.71 2.50
N ARG A 59 -7.74 2.89 2.60
CA ARG A 59 -6.45 3.07 1.91
C ARG A 59 -6.23 1.92 0.96
N GLU A 60 -5.81 2.23 -0.25
CA GLU A 60 -5.39 1.24 -1.24
C GLU A 60 -4.05 1.63 -1.83
N GLU A 61 -3.23 0.64 -2.13
CA GLU A 61 -1.89 0.83 -2.64
C GLU A 61 -1.47 -0.33 -3.55
N THR A 62 -0.77 -0.01 -4.63
CA THR A 62 -0.04 -0.97 -5.44
C THR A 62 1.44 -0.62 -5.38
N GLY A 63 2.27 -1.57 -4.98
CA GLY A 63 3.72 -1.42 -5.02
C GLY A 63 4.34 -2.34 -6.04
N GLU A 64 5.23 -1.83 -6.88
CA GLU A 64 5.97 -2.58 -7.90
C GLU A 64 7.47 -2.52 -7.62
N GLN A 65 8.14 -3.67 -7.63
CA GLN A 65 9.58 -3.73 -7.61
C GLN A 65 10.15 -3.47 -9.01
N ILE A 66 10.64 -2.25 -9.22
CA ILE A 66 11.20 -1.79 -10.50
C ILE A 66 12.70 -2.11 -10.64
N ALA A 67 13.36 -2.42 -9.53
CA ALA A 67 14.73 -2.91 -9.46
C ALA A 67 14.94 -3.61 -8.09
N PRO A 68 16.00 -4.43 -7.91
CA PRO A 68 16.23 -5.14 -6.65
C PRO A 68 16.23 -4.18 -5.44
N GLY A 69 15.25 -4.37 -4.54
CA GLY A 69 15.07 -3.54 -3.34
C GLY A 69 14.47 -2.14 -3.58
N ILE A 70 14.08 -1.79 -4.81
CA ILE A 70 13.50 -0.49 -5.16
C ILE A 70 12.03 -0.68 -5.53
N LEU A 71 11.14 -0.03 -4.78
CA LEU A 71 9.70 -0.03 -5.02
C LEU A 71 9.23 1.30 -5.61
N LEU A 72 8.34 1.20 -6.59
CA LEU A 72 7.46 2.28 -7.02
C LEU A 72 6.07 2.01 -6.46
N VAL A 73 5.54 2.93 -5.69
CA VAL A 73 4.30 2.77 -4.94
C VAL A 73 3.30 3.81 -5.38
N HIS A 74 2.13 3.37 -5.81
CA HIS A 74 0.98 4.23 -6.09
C HIS A 74 -0.11 3.95 -5.07
N GLY A 75 -0.62 4.98 -4.41
CA GLY A 75 -1.67 4.79 -3.44
C GLY A 75 -2.74 5.86 -3.44
N ARG A 76 -3.88 5.48 -2.89
CA ARG A 76 -5.00 6.37 -2.64
C ARG A 76 -5.55 6.16 -1.24
N THR A 77 -6.01 7.23 -0.63
CA THR A 77 -6.67 7.20 0.67
C THR A 77 -7.92 8.05 0.60
N THR A 78 -9.01 7.52 1.13
CA THR A 78 -10.23 8.27 1.37
C THR A 78 -10.49 8.24 2.87
N GLU A 79 -10.55 9.40 3.49
CA GLU A 79 -10.90 9.58 4.90
C GLU A 79 -12.20 10.35 4.99
N GLN A 80 -13.12 9.85 5.79
CA GLN A 80 -14.41 10.49 6.06
C GLN A 80 -14.35 11.18 7.41
N PHE A 81 -14.82 12.42 7.45
CA PHE A 81 -14.93 13.20 8.67
C PHE A 81 -16.40 13.35 9.05
N PRO A 82 -16.68 13.72 10.32
CA PRO A 82 -17.97 14.28 10.69
C PRO A 82 -18.40 15.40 9.72
N ASP A 83 -19.71 15.62 9.60
CA ASP A 83 -20.31 16.63 8.73
C ASP A 83 -20.16 16.38 7.21
N ARG A 84 -20.08 15.11 6.79
CA ARG A 84 -20.01 14.72 5.37
C ARG A 84 -18.83 15.34 4.64
N LYS A 85 -17.70 15.55 5.33
CA LYS A 85 -16.47 16.00 4.68
C LYS A 85 -15.60 14.81 4.35
N THR A 86 -14.86 14.91 3.25
CA THR A 86 -13.99 13.84 2.78
C THR A 86 -12.65 14.41 2.38
N LEU A 87 -11.57 13.78 2.85
CA LEU A 87 -10.24 13.96 2.32
C LEU A 87 -9.92 12.80 1.37
N LYS A 88 -9.56 13.13 0.14
CA LYS A 88 -9.01 12.19 -0.84
C LYS A 88 -7.56 12.52 -1.07
N VAL A 89 -6.69 11.53 -0.90
CA VAL A 89 -5.26 11.63 -1.16
C VAL A 89 -4.92 10.65 -2.26
N THR A 90 -4.17 11.08 -3.27
CA THR A 90 -3.51 10.20 -4.25
C THR A 90 -2.04 10.51 -4.23
N TYR A 91 -1.19 9.49 -4.09
CA TYR A 91 0.25 9.68 -3.97
C TYR A 91 1.04 8.66 -4.78
N GLU A 92 2.28 9.03 -5.07
CA GLU A 92 3.31 8.19 -5.65
C GLU A 92 4.57 8.31 -4.77
N ALA A 93 5.22 7.19 -4.49
CA ALA A 93 6.49 7.12 -3.79
C ALA A 93 7.47 6.22 -4.56
N GLY A 94 8.67 6.72 -4.81
CA GLY A 94 9.69 5.95 -5.53
C GLY A 94 11.03 6.69 -5.59
N PRO A 95 11.91 6.37 -6.55
CA PRO A 95 13.23 7.00 -6.68
C PRO A 95 13.21 8.52 -6.85
N ASN A 96 12.10 9.06 -7.39
CA ASN A 96 11.90 10.50 -7.60
C ASN A 96 11.37 11.23 -6.35
N GLY A 97 11.27 10.53 -5.22
CA GLY A 97 10.72 11.05 -3.97
C GLY A 97 9.23 10.73 -3.80
N TYR A 98 8.60 11.47 -2.90
CA TYR A 98 7.18 11.34 -2.56
C TYR A 98 6.41 12.53 -3.13
N GLN A 99 5.34 12.24 -3.88
CA GLN A 99 4.44 13.25 -4.44
C GLN A 99 3.00 12.89 -4.10
N ALA A 100 2.22 13.87 -3.64
CA ALA A 100 0.84 13.66 -3.28
C ALA A 100 -0.06 14.81 -3.73
N LYS A 101 -1.28 14.47 -4.11
CA LYS A 101 -2.37 15.40 -4.41
C LYS A 101 -3.50 15.16 -3.42
N TYR A 102 -4.06 16.25 -2.92
CA TYR A 102 -5.10 16.26 -1.90
C TYR A 102 -6.34 16.97 -2.43
N THR A 103 -7.50 16.39 -2.18
CA THR A 103 -8.80 17.03 -2.39
C THR A 103 -9.59 16.93 -1.10
N TYR A 104 -10.03 18.07 -0.58
CA TYR A 104 -10.87 18.16 0.61
C TYR A 104 -12.17 18.87 0.26
N GLY A 105 -13.31 18.30 0.65
CA GLY A 105 -14.62 18.89 0.36
C GLY A 105 -15.76 18.07 0.93
N GLU A 106 -16.98 18.51 0.65
CA GLU A 106 -18.19 17.78 1.02
C GLU A 106 -18.38 16.53 0.15
N THR A 107 -18.94 15.48 0.72
CA THR A 107 -19.32 14.27 0.01
C THR A 107 -20.46 14.61 -0.94
N GLU A 108 -20.19 14.59 -2.25
CA GLU A 108 -21.26 14.62 -3.25
C GLU A 108 -22.15 13.37 -3.09
N LEU A 109 -23.41 13.58 -2.74
CA LEU A 109 -24.41 12.52 -2.78
C LEU A 109 -24.68 12.21 -4.26
N VAL A 110 -24.16 11.09 -4.74
CA VAL A 110 -24.64 10.51 -5.99
C VAL A 110 -26.03 9.97 -5.71
N ILE A 111 -27.06 10.79 -5.94
CA ILE A 111 -28.44 10.32 -5.93
C ILE A 111 -28.56 9.36 -7.11
N GLN A 112 -28.59 8.05 -6.86
CA GLN A 112 -28.96 7.09 -7.89
C GLN A 112 -30.45 7.30 -8.20
N HIS A 113 -30.73 7.99 -9.30
CA HIS A 113 -32.09 8.07 -9.85
C HIS A 113 -32.44 6.70 -10.42
N LEU A 114 -33.05 5.84 -9.61
CA LEU A 114 -33.66 4.62 -10.12
C LEU A 114 -34.91 5.01 -10.92
N PRO A 115 -35.05 4.59 -12.19
CA PRO A 115 -36.23 4.90 -12.96
C PRO A 115 -37.46 4.22 -12.32
N PRO A 116 -38.63 4.88 -12.26
CA PRO A 116 -39.83 4.38 -11.57
C PRO A 116 -40.28 2.97 -12.01
N VAL A 117 -39.90 2.56 -13.22
CA VAL A 117 -40.18 1.22 -13.76
C VAL A 117 -39.50 0.10 -12.96
N VAL A 118 -38.31 0.35 -12.40
CA VAL A 118 -37.55 -0.64 -11.60
C VAL A 118 -38.19 -0.84 -10.23
N LEU A 119 -38.78 0.21 -9.65
CA LEU A 119 -39.47 0.14 -8.36
C LEU A 119 -40.80 -0.61 -8.44
N LYS A 120 -41.43 -0.70 -9.63
CA LYS A 120 -42.70 -1.43 -9.82
C LYS A 120 -42.53 -2.94 -9.92
N THR A 121 -41.37 -3.43 -10.35
CA THR A 121 -41.14 -4.87 -10.56
C THR A 121 -40.80 -5.60 -9.25
N ALA A 122 -40.41 -4.88 -8.19
CA ALA A 122 -40.04 -5.46 -6.90
C ALA A 122 -41.22 -5.76 -5.96
N SER A 123 -42.45 -5.39 -6.34
CA SER A 123 -43.67 -5.63 -5.56
C SER A 123 -44.62 -6.66 -6.22
N GLY A 124 -44.10 -7.51 -7.11
CA GLY A 124 -44.84 -8.55 -7.82
C GLY A 124 -44.58 -9.94 -7.26
#